data_AF-A0A8S1TC34-F1
#
_entry.id   AF-A0A8S1TC34-F1
#
_cell.length_a   1.000
_cell.length_b   1.000
_cell.length_c   1.000
_cell.angle_alpha   90.00
_cell.angle_beta   90.00
_cell.angle_gamma   90.00
#
_symmetry.space_group_name_H-M   'P 1'
#
loop_
_entity.id
_entity.type
_entity.pdbx_description
1 polymer ?
#
loop_
_entity_poly.entity_id
_entity_poly.type
_entity_poly.pdbx_seq_one_letter_code
_entity_poly.pdbx_strand_id
1 'polypeptide(L)'
;MGLSLEQWEYLKELNDYVWMTYSYYGIPIQIVMIIYKILYPVYWQGVKRMEQFPSLLQDKLIRPFIFYGPIYYLFDIIVKVGSGKAFESACSMSFFSHHVITLLFLPFAVYSKHVPWFIISTGLFHAILLCFKRSYLQYIYLVAVLLYHYGILQPPFDNMIQYKLLNIGTILLYLTIIALWLNGCSH
;
A
#
# COMPACT_ATOMS: atom_id res chain seq x y z
N MET A 1 15.46 10.02 28.78
CA MET A 1 16.56 9.57 27.89
C MET A 1 15.96 9.31 26.53
N GLY A 2 16.44 9.99 25.49
CA GLY A 2 16.07 9.67 24.11
C GLY A 2 16.92 8.52 23.58
N LEU A 3 16.48 7.90 22.47
CA LEU A 3 17.29 6.94 21.73
C LEU A 3 18.43 7.66 21.00
N SER A 4 19.57 6.98 20.87
CA SER A 4 20.69 7.39 20.02
C SER A 4 20.35 7.23 18.53
N LEU A 5 21.13 7.87 17.65
CA LEU A 5 20.96 7.74 16.20
C LEU A 5 21.10 6.29 15.72
N GLU A 6 22.09 5.56 16.24
CA GLU A 6 22.31 4.14 15.93
C GLU A 6 21.09 3.28 16.30
N GLN A 7 20.46 3.55 17.45
CA GLN A 7 19.23 2.87 17.85
C GLN A 7 18.07 3.17 16.89
N TRP A 8 17.94 4.40 16.40
CA TRP A 8 16.92 4.73 15.40
C TRP A 8 17.17 4.04 14.06
N GLU A 9 18.42 3.99 13.61
CA GLU A 9 18.80 3.31 12.37
C GLU A 9 18.55 1.81 12.46
N TYR A 10 18.89 1.17 13.58
CA TYR A 10 18.55 -0.22 13.85
C TYR A 10 17.03 -0.47 13.80
N LEU A 11 16.22 0.41 14.40
CA LEU A 11 14.76 0.30 14.34
C LEU A 11 14.21 0.45 12.91
N LYS A 12 14.82 1.31 12.08
CA LYS A 12 14.48 1.44 10.66
C LYS A 12 14.74 0.14 9.91
N GLU A 13 15.94 -0.39 10.06
CA GLU A 13 16.36 -1.63 9.39
C GLU A 13 15.49 -2.81 9.79
N LEU A 14 15.16 -2.92 11.08
CA LEU A 14 14.25 -3.94 11.57
C LEU A 14 12.85 -3.80 10.95
N ASN A 15 12.29 -2.58 10.89
CA ASN A 15 10.98 -2.33 10.28
C ASN A 15 10.98 -2.69 8.78
N ASP A 16 12.04 -2.33 8.05
CA ASP A 16 12.20 -2.66 6.63
C ASP A 16 12.34 -4.17 6.39
N TYR A 17 13.10 -4.84 7.24
CA TYR A 17 13.26 -6.30 7.18
C TYR A 17 11.93 -7.01 7.40
N VAL A 18 11.13 -6.59 8.38
CA VAL A 18 9.80 -7.15 8.63
C VAL A 18 8.87 -6.88 7.44
N TRP A 19 8.87 -5.66 6.89
CA TRP A 19 8.09 -5.31 5.70
C TRP A 19 8.43 -6.12 4.46
N MET A 20 9.73 -6.34 4.21
CA MET A 20 10.22 -7.17 3.12
C MET A 20 9.84 -8.64 3.32
N THR A 21 10.07 -9.19 4.51
CA THR A 21 9.73 -10.57 4.85
C THR A 21 8.23 -10.83 4.70
N TYR A 22 7.42 -9.92 5.25
CA TYR A 22 5.97 -9.93 5.10
C TYR A 22 5.53 -9.93 3.63
N SER A 23 6.14 -9.07 2.81
CA SER A 23 5.79 -8.94 1.40
C SER A 23 6.19 -10.17 0.59
N TYR A 24 7.35 -10.76 0.91
CA TYR A 24 7.83 -12.00 0.29
C TYR A 24 6.85 -13.16 0.52
N TYR A 25 6.37 -13.33 1.76
CA TYR A 25 5.36 -14.36 2.06
C TYR A 25 3.95 -14.00 1.57
N GLY A 26 3.64 -12.70 1.45
CA GLY A 26 2.37 -12.22 0.93
C GLY A 26 2.18 -12.50 -0.56
N ILE A 27 3.24 -12.48 -1.38
CA ILE A 27 3.14 -12.71 -2.83
C ILE A 27 2.54 -14.08 -3.20
N PRO A 28 3.06 -15.22 -2.70
CA PRO A 28 2.48 -16.53 -3.05
C PRO A 28 1.01 -16.62 -2.68
N ILE A 29 0.64 -16.07 -1.52
CA ILE A 29 -0.76 -16.03 -1.06
C ILE A 29 -1.59 -15.18 -2.02
N GLN A 30 -1.12 -14.00 -2.39
CA GLN A 30 -1.76 -13.13 -3.36
C GLN A 30 -1.96 -13.82 -4.71
N ILE A 31 -0.98 -14.56 -5.21
CA ILE A 31 -1.09 -15.33 -6.46
C ILE A 31 -2.21 -16.37 -6.36
N VAL A 32 -2.26 -17.13 -5.26
CA VAL A 32 -3.33 -18.11 -5.01
C VAL A 32 -4.69 -17.41 -4.96
N MET A 33 -4.79 -16.25 -4.31
CA MET A 33 -6.04 -15.47 -4.25
C MET A 33 -6.49 -14.95 -5.63
N ILE A 34 -5.54 -14.52 -6.47
CA ILE A 34 -5.83 -14.09 -7.84
C ILE A 34 -6.36 -15.25 -8.67
N ILE A 35 -5.67 -16.40 -8.64
CA ILE A 35 -6.09 -17.61 -9.36
C ILE A 35 -7.50 -18.02 -8.89
N TYR A 36 -7.73 -18.05 -7.58
CA TYR A 36 -9.04 -18.35 -7.02
C TYR A 36 -10.12 -17.40 -7.55
N LYS A 37 -9.88 -16.09 -7.60
CA LYS A 37 -10.87 -15.12 -8.11
C LYS A 37 -11.12 -15.22 -9.61
N ILE A 38 -10.12 -15.66 -10.38
CA ILE A 38 -10.30 -15.94 -11.81
C ILE A 38 -11.18 -17.18 -12.00
N LEU A 39 -10.96 -18.23 -11.19
CA LEU A 39 -11.73 -19.47 -11.25
C LEU A 39 -13.15 -19.35 -10.67
N TYR A 40 -13.33 -18.47 -9.68
CA TYR A 40 -14.59 -18.23 -8.98
C TYR A 40 -14.96 -16.74 -9.02
N PRO A 41 -15.31 -16.19 -10.21
CA PRO A 41 -15.60 -14.78 -10.35
C PRO A 41 -16.84 -14.39 -9.54
N VAL A 42 -16.75 -13.24 -8.85
CA VAL A 42 -17.89 -12.63 -8.17
C VAL A 42 -18.62 -11.76 -9.17
N TYR A 43 -19.89 -12.07 -9.45
CA TYR A 43 -20.73 -11.27 -10.35
C TYR A 43 -21.33 -10.09 -9.59
N TRP A 44 -20.86 -8.88 -9.92
CA TRP A 44 -21.30 -7.63 -9.28
C TRP A 44 -22.55 -7.00 -9.89
N GLN A 45 -23.16 -7.66 -10.87
CA GLN A 45 -24.33 -7.12 -11.59
C GLN A 45 -25.50 -6.89 -10.63
N GLY A 46 -26.04 -5.67 -10.63
CA GLY A 46 -27.22 -5.30 -9.84
C GLY A 46 -26.93 -4.87 -8.40
N VAL A 47 -25.67 -4.89 -7.95
CA VAL A 47 -25.34 -4.54 -6.56
C VAL A 47 -25.14 -3.04 -6.41
N LYS A 48 -26.09 -2.42 -5.71
CA LYS A 48 -26.07 -0.99 -5.42
C LYS A 48 -25.39 -0.68 -4.08
N ARG A 49 -25.32 -1.64 -3.15
CA ARG A 49 -24.74 -1.47 -1.80
C ARG A 49 -23.96 -2.72 -1.35
N MET A 50 -22.71 -2.55 -0.90
CA MET A 50 -21.88 -3.68 -0.44
C MET A 50 -22.33 -4.34 0.85
N GLU A 51 -23.13 -3.66 1.64
CA GLU A 51 -23.77 -4.26 2.81
C GLU A 51 -24.57 -5.51 2.42
N GLN A 52 -25.09 -5.55 1.19
CA GLN A 52 -25.85 -6.65 0.61
C GLN A 52 -25.00 -7.87 0.26
N PHE A 53 -23.68 -7.73 0.12
CA PHE A 53 -22.80 -8.88 -0.11
C PHE A 53 -22.25 -9.44 1.21
N PRO A 54 -22.33 -10.76 1.44
CA PRO A 54 -21.62 -11.37 2.55
C PRO A 54 -20.11 -11.24 2.36
N SER A 55 -19.38 -10.91 3.43
CA SER A 55 -17.92 -10.95 3.43
C SER A 55 -17.46 -12.34 3.00
N LEU A 56 -16.65 -12.40 1.95
CA LEU A 56 -16.16 -13.66 1.41
C LEU A 56 -14.98 -14.12 2.28
N LEU A 57 -14.79 -15.44 2.44
CA LEU A 57 -13.69 -15.99 3.26
C LEU A 57 -12.33 -15.39 2.85
N GLN A 58 -12.14 -15.19 1.55
CA GLN A 58 -11.00 -14.49 0.97
C GLN A 58 -10.75 -13.08 1.54
N ASP A 59 -11.79 -12.27 1.73
CA ASP A 59 -11.64 -10.90 2.24
C ASP A 59 -11.11 -10.94 3.68
N LYS A 60 -11.43 -12.01 4.42
CA LYS A 60 -10.91 -12.25 5.78
C LYS A 60 -9.47 -12.73 5.75
N LEU A 61 -9.12 -13.65 4.84
CA LEU A 61 -7.76 -14.18 4.70
C LEU A 61 -6.76 -13.13 4.24
N ILE A 62 -7.23 -12.18 3.41
CA ILE A 62 -6.36 -11.19 2.79
C ILE A 62 -6.13 -9.97 3.69
N ARG A 63 -7.03 -9.69 4.63
CA ARG A 63 -6.98 -8.51 5.49
C ARG A 63 -5.71 -8.41 6.36
N PRO A 64 -5.16 -9.51 6.94
CA PRO A 64 -3.85 -9.48 7.59
C PRO A 64 -2.72 -9.01 6.67
N PHE A 65 -2.82 -9.27 5.36
CA PHE A 65 -1.85 -8.86 4.31
C PHE A 65 -1.96 -7.37 3.90
N ILE A 66 -2.96 -6.66 4.42
CA ILE A 66 -3.12 -5.21 4.26
C ILE A 66 -2.84 -4.49 5.57
N PHE A 67 -3.19 -5.14 6.68
CA PHE A 67 -3.15 -4.55 8.01
C PHE A 67 -1.74 -4.12 8.45
N TYR A 68 -0.69 -4.81 8.00
CA TYR A 68 0.67 -4.44 8.38
C TYR A 68 1.16 -3.17 7.65
N GLY A 69 0.59 -2.83 6.49
CA GLY A 69 0.98 -1.62 5.74
C GLY A 69 0.88 -0.34 6.57
N PRO A 70 -0.29 0.00 7.17
CA PRO A 70 -0.41 1.15 8.06
C PRO A 70 0.56 1.10 9.26
N ILE A 71 0.81 -0.08 9.82
CA ILE A 71 1.77 -0.24 10.93
C ILE A 71 3.17 0.14 10.47
N TYR A 72 3.62 -0.39 9.33
CA TYR A 72 4.92 -0.07 8.75
C TYR A 72 5.08 1.44 8.52
N TYR A 73 4.10 2.09 7.88
CA TYR A 73 4.18 3.53 7.61
C TYR A 73 4.17 4.37 8.90
N LEU A 74 3.41 3.97 9.91
CA LEU A 74 3.42 4.62 11.22
C LEU A 74 4.80 4.52 11.88
N PHE A 75 5.38 3.32 11.92
CA PHE A 75 6.73 3.13 12.47
C PHE A 75 7.78 3.90 11.70
N ASP A 76 7.72 3.89 10.36
CA ASP A 76 8.68 4.61 9.52
C ASP A 76 8.62 6.13 9.76
N ILE A 77 7.40 6.69 9.88
CA ILE A 77 7.18 8.10 10.25
C ILE A 77 7.81 8.40 11.61
N ILE A 78 7.56 7.56 12.63
CA ILE A 78 8.12 7.74 13.98
C ILE A 78 9.64 7.72 13.94
N VAL A 79 10.24 6.75 13.24
CA VAL A 79 11.70 6.61 13.14
C VAL A 79 12.32 7.81 12.39
N LYS A 80 11.70 8.27 11.29
CA LYS A 80 12.19 9.44 10.54
C LYS A 80 12.11 10.74 11.34
N VAL A 81 11.04 10.93 12.12
CA VAL A 81 10.90 12.11 12.99
C VAL A 81 11.86 12.00 14.18
N GLY A 82 11.93 10.83 14.82
CA GLY A 82 12.78 10.60 15.99
C GLY A 82 14.28 10.70 15.70
N SER A 83 14.70 10.31 14.50
CA SER A 83 16.09 10.47 14.02
C SER A 83 16.41 11.88 13.51
N GLY A 84 15.42 12.79 13.43
CA GLY A 84 15.59 14.13 12.86
C GLY A 84 15.59 14.19 11.32
N LYS A 85 15.61 13.03 10.64
CA LYS A 85 15.77 12.92 9.18
C LYS A 85 14.55 13.37 8.37
N ALA A 86 13.36 13.43 8.96
CA ALA A 86 12.11 13.72 8.24
C ALA A 86 12.12 15.06 7.47
N PHE A 87 12.82 16.07 7.99
CA PHE A 87 12.75 17.45 7.49
C PHE A 87 14.11 18.01 7.01
N GLU A 88 15.13 17.18 6.90
CA GLU A 88 16.50 17.61 6.54
C GLU A 88 16.63 18.12 5.10
N SER A 89 15.76 17.65 4.20
CA SER A 89 15.80 18.01 2.78
C SER A 89 14.41 17.97 2.15
N ALA A 90 14.26 18.60 0.98
CA ALA A 90 13.04 18.51 0.18
C ALA A 90 12.69 17.06 -0.19
N CYS A 91 13.70 16.21 -0.41
CA CYS A 91 13.50 14.79 -0.66
C CYS A 91 12.97 14.06 0.57
N SER A 92 13.60 14.28 1.74
CA SER A 92 13.16 13.68 3.00
C SER A 92 11.72 14.08 3.32
N MET A 93 11.39 15.36 3.12
CA MET A 93 10.04 15.87 3.36
C MET A 93 9.03 15.28 2.38
N SER A 94 9.38 15.17 1.09
CA SER A 94 8.49 14.57 0.09
C SER A 94 8.23 13.08 0.37
N PHE A 95 9.26 12.33 0.78
CA PHE A 95 9.10 10.94 1.25
C PHE A 95 8.26 10.86 2.52
N PHE A 96 8.47 11.76 3.47
CA PHE A 96 7.68 11.82 4.69
C PHE A 96 6.21 12.08 4.39
N SER A 97 5.89 13.07 3.54
CA SER A 97 4.53 13.36 3.10
C SER A 97 3.88 12.18 2.39
N HIS A 98 4.63 11.48 1.52
CA HIS A 98 4.16 10.24 0.88
C HIS A 98 3.74 9.18 1.90
N HIS A 99 4.53 9.00 2.96
CA HIS A 99 4.25 8.04 4.03
C HIS A 99 3.05 8.48 4.87
N VAL A 100 2.93 9.77 5.20
CA VAL A 100 1.80 10.33 5.96
C VAL A 100 0.49 10.17 5.19
N ILE A 101 0.48 10.51 3.91
CA ILE A 101 -0.72 10.35 3.07
C ILE A 101 -1.08 8.87 2.96
N THR A 102 -0.10 7.99 2.72
CA THR A 102 -0.38 6.55 2.67
C THR A 102 -0.95 6.05 4.00
N LEU A 103 -0.38 6.43 5.14
CA LEU A 103 -0.89 6.08 6.47
C LEU A 103 -2.32 6.58 6.71
N LEU A 104 -2.65 7.78 6.22
CA LEU A 104 -3.97 8.37 6.41
C LEU A 104 -5.06 7.64 5.61
N PHE A 105 -4.76 7.21 4.38
CA PHE A 105 -5.76 6.66 3.48
C PHE A 105 -5.78 5.11 3.42
N LEU A 106 -4.66 4.44 3.65
CA LEU A 106 -4.58 2.97 3.62
C LEU A 106 -5.53 2.26 4.60
N PRO A 107 -5.86 2.81 5.80
CA PRO A 107 -6.89 2.24 6.67
C PRO A 107 -8.26 2.05 5.99
N PHE A 108 -8.63 2.90 5.01
CA PHE A 108 -9.89 2.71 4.28
C PHE A 108 -9.93 1.42 3.46
N ALA A 109 -8.77 0.94 2.98
CA ALA A 109 -8.65 -0.38 2.36
C ALA A 109 -8.79 -1.50 3.40
N VAL A 110 -8.14 -1.35 4.57
CA VAL A 110 -8.19 -2.33 5.66
C VAL A 110 -9.61 -2.50 6.19
N TYR A 111 -10.34 -1.41 6.40
CA TYR A 111 -11.70 -1.45 6.95
C TYR A 111 -12.78 -1.75 5.91
N SER A 112 -12.46 -1.74 4.62
CA SER A 112 -13.41 -2.13 3.57
C SER A 112 -13.91 -3.57 3.76
N LYS A 113 -15.23 -3.76 3.66
CA LYS A 113 -15.88 -5.09 3.83
C LYS A 113 -15.39 -6.10 2.79
N HIS A 114 -15.08 -5.60 1.60
CA HIS A 114 -14.53 -6.38 0.50
C HIS A 114 -13.23 -5.74 0.04
N VAL A 115 -12.21 -6.56 -0.16
CA VAL A 115 -10.92 -6.09 -0.67
C VAL A 115 -10.66 -6.76 -2.01
N PRO A 116 -10.69 -6.00 -3.12
CA PRO A 116 -10.25 -6.52 -4.40
C PRO A 116 -8.77 -6.85 -4.32
N TRP A 117 -8.40 -7.92 -5.02
CA TRP A 117 -7.04 -8.44 -4.99
C TRP A 117 -6.03 -7.38 -5.47
N PHE A 118 -6.39 -6.55 -6.45
CA PHE A 118 -5.48 -5.55 -7.03
C PHE A 118 -5.00 -4.48 -6.03
N ILE A 119 -5.74 -4.21 -4.93
CA ILE A 119 -5.30 -3.26 -3.89
C ILE A 119 -4.03 -3.72 -3.19
N ILE A 120 -3.87 -5.03 -3.05
CA ILE A 120 -2.79 -5.62 -2.26
C ILE A 120 -1.57 -5.84 -3.13
N SER A 121 -1.79 -6.15 -4.41
CA SER A 121 -0.74 -6.30 -5.39
C SER A 121 0.20 -5.09 -5.41
N THR A 122 -0.32 -3.86 -5.39
CA THR A 122 0.51 -2.65 -5.39
C THR A 122 1.42 -2.57 -4.15
N GLY A 123 0.88 -2.81 -2.96
CA GLY A 123 1.66 -2.77 -1.71
C GLY A 123 2.77 -3.83 -1.67
N LEU A 124 2.45 -5.08 -2.03
CA LEU A 124 3.41 -6.19 -2.00
C LEU A 124 4.54 -6.01 -3.01
N PHE A 125 4.22 -5.62 -4.24
CA PHE A 125 5.24 -5.38 -5.27
C PHE A 125 6.05 -4.11 -4.99
N HIS A 126 5.46 -3.09 -4.38
CA HIS A 126 6.20 -1.89 -3.95
C HIS A 126 7.32 -2.25 -2.97
N ALA A 127 7.04 -3.06 -1.95
CA ALA A 127 8.04 -3.49 -0.97
C ALA A 127 9.22 -4.22 -1.61
N ILE A 128 8.93 -5.11 -2.56
CA ILE A 128 9.94 -5.94 -3.21
C ILE A 128 10.79 -5.11 -4.19
N LEU A 129 10.22 -4.09 -4.82
CA LEU A 129 10.96 -3.17 -5.66
C LEU A 129 12.01 -2.35 -4.90
N LEU A 130 11.73 -2.00 -3.64
CA LEU A 130 12.70 -1.29 -2.80
C LEU A 130 13.94 -2.15 -2.55
N CYS A 131 13.77 -3.47 -2.39
CA CYS A 131 14.88 -4.39 -2.12
C CYS A 131 15.57 -4.89 -3.39
N PHE A 132 14.82 -5.11 -4.47
CA PHE A 132 15.32 -5.66 -5.72
C PHE A 132 15.09 -4.66 -6.85
N LYS A 133 16.11 -3.86 -7.16
CA LYS A 133 16.13 -2.91 -8.30
C LYS A 133 16.25 -3.65 -9.65
N ARG A 134 15.43 -4.68 -9.90
CA ARG A 134 15.40 -5.47 -11.14
C ARG A 134 14.34 -4.91 -12.09
N SER A 135 14.70 -4.74 -13.37
CA SER A 135 13.84 -4.11 -14.38
C SER A 135 12.50 -4.83 -14.60
N TYR A 136 12.46 -6.17 -14.58
CA TYR A 136 11.21 -6.90 -14.80
C TYR A 136 10.18 -6.72 -13.68
N LEU A 137 10.63 -6.55 -12.43
CA LEU A 137 9.74 -6.30 -11.29
C LEU A 137 9.06 -4.94 -11.42
N GLN A 138 9.71 -3.97 -12.07
CA GLN A 138 9.15 -2.63 -12.28
C GLN A 138 7.94 -2.70 -13.23
N TYR A 139 8.01 -3.53 -14.28
CA TYR A 139 6.86 -3.74 -15.17
C TYR A 139 5.71 -4.45 -14.46
N ILE A 140 5.99 -5.45 -13.63
CA ILE A 140 4.94 -6.14 -12.86
C ILE A 140 4.26 -5.16 -11.89
N TYR A 141 5.03 -4.34 -11.20
CA TYR A 141 4.50 -3.30 -10.33
C TYR A 141 3.67 -2.26 -11.10
N LEU A 142 4.15 -1.80 -12.27
CA LEU A 142 3.40 -0.89 -13.12
C LEU A 142 2.04 -1.47 -13.52
N VAL A 143 2.01 -2.75 -13.92
CA VAL A 143 0.75 -3.45 -14.21
C VAL A 143 -0.15 -3.49 -12.97
N ALA A 144 0.38 -3.79 -11.79
CA ALA A 144 -0.40 -3.77 -10.54
C ALA A 144 -0.98 -2.38 -10.25
N VAL A 145 -0.23 -1.31 -10.47
CA VAL A 145 -0.68 0.09 -10.31
C VAL A 145 -1.79 0.42 -11.31
N LEU A 146 -1.62 0.06 -12.59
CA LEU A 146 -2.66 0.29 -13.61
C LEU A 146 -3.96 -0.47 -13.28
N LEU A 147 -3.84 -1.73 -12.86
CA LEU A 147 -4.99 -2.53 -12.43
C LEU A 147 -5.66 -1.95 -11.19
N TYR A 148 -4.90 -1.40 -10.25
CA TYR A 148 -5.45 -0.68 -9.11
C TYR A 148 -6.28 0.52 -9.56
N HIS A 149 -5.73 1.41 -10.39
CA HIS A 149 -6.46 2.57 -10.88
C HIS A 149 -7.70 2.20 -11.67
N TYR A 150 -7.58 1.25 -12.59
CA TYR A 150 -8.72 0.77 -13.36
C TYR A 150 -9.79 0.21 -12.42
N GLY A 151 -9.38 -0.68 -11.50
CA GLY A 151 -10.28 -1.44 -10.63
C GLY A 151 -11.04 -0.59 -9.61
N ILE A 152 -10.40 0.41 -8.99
CA ILE A 152 -11.10 1.29 -8.03
C ILE A 152 -12.17 2.17 -8.68
N LEU A 153 -12.04 2.41 -9.99
CA LEU A 153 -13.00 3.18 -10.79
C LEU A 153 -14.12 2.32 -11.39
N GLN A 154 -14.06 1.00 -11.24
CA GLN A 154 -15.14 0.12 -11.70
C GLN A 154 -16.23 -0.06 -10.63
N PRO A 155 -17.49 -0.22 -11.03
CA PRO A 155 -18.55 -0.67 -10.13
C PRO A 155 -18.22 -2.04 -9.50
N PRO A 156 -18.60 -2.25 -8.23
CA PRO A 156 -19.31 -1.32 -7.35
C PRO A 156 -18.38 -0.38 -6.55
N PHE A 157 -17.07 -0.42 -6.79
CA PHE A 157 -16.04 0.26 -5.98
C PHE A 157 -16.10 1.79 -6.08
N ASP A 158 -16.30 2.31 -7.29
CA ASP A 158 -16.47 3.74 -7.56
C ASP A 158 -17.57 4.42 -6.72
N ASN A 159 -18.59 3.67 -6.30
CA ASN A 159 -19.72 4.16 -5.55
C ASN A 159 -19.51 4.16 -4.02
N MET A 160 -18.44 3.53 -3.54
CA MET A 160 -18.19 3.37 -2.11
C MET A 160 -17.34 4.50 -1.53
N ILE A 161 -17.72 4.98 -0.34
CA ILE A 161 -17.01 6.09 0.31
C ILE A 161 -15.54 5.75 0.59
N GLN A 162 -15.22 4.52 1.02
CA GLN A 162 -13.85 4.08 1.29
C GLN A 162 -12.97 4.19 0.04
N TYR A 163 -13.50 3.79 -1.11
CA TYR A 163 -12.76 3.81 -2.38
C TYR A 163 -12.67 5.22 -2.97
N LYS A 164 -13.70 6.05 -2.78
CA LYS A 164 -13.63 7.49 -3.09
C LYS A 164 -12.53 8.16 -2.27
N LEU A 165 -12.43 7.85 -0.98
CA LEU A 165 -11.36 8.34 -0.11
C LEU A 165 -9.98 7.81 -0.54
N LEU A 166 -9.86 6.52 -0.85
CA LEU A 166 -8.63 5.95 -1.40
C LEU A 166 -8.21 6.63 -2.71
N ASN A 167 -9.17 6.98 -3.57
CA ASN A 167 -8.90 7.70 -4.82
C ASN A 167 -8.39 9.13 -4.54
N ILE A 168 -8.96 9.84 -3.56
CA ILE A 168 -8.44 11.14 -3.11
C ILE A 168 -7.00 10.97 -2.58
N GLY A 169 -6.76 9.99 -1.72
CA GLY A 169 -5.43 9.68 -1.21
C GLY A 169 -4.44 9.38 -2.33
N THR A 170 -4.87 8.66 -3.36
CA THR A 170 -4.08 8.36 -4.55
C THR A 170 -3.67 9.61 -5.32
N ILE A 171 -4.60 10.56 -5.52
CA ILE A 171 -4.30 11.84 -6.16
C ILE A 171 -3.25 12.61 -5.34
N LEU A 172 -3.41 12.65 -4.00
CA LEU A 172 -2.45 13.31 -3.11
C LEU A 172 -1.07 12.61 -3.15
N LEU A 173 -1.03 11.27 -3.23
CA LEU A 173 0.21 10.52 -3.40
C LEU A 173 0.91 10.90 -4.71
N TYR A 174 0.17 11.06 -5.81
CA TYR A 174 0.78 11.51 -7.06
C TYR A 174 1.43 12.88 -6.95
N LEU A 175 0.85 13.81 -6.18
CA LEU A 175 1.51 15.10 -5.92
C LEU A 175 2.86 14.91 -5.22
N THR A 176 2.95 13.99 -4.25
CA THR A 176 4.24 13.68 -3.59
C THR A 176 5.24 13.00 -4.51
N ILE A 177 4.78 12.13 -5.42
CA ILE A 177 5.64 11.46 -6.41
C ILE A 177 6.17 12.48 -7.42
N ILE A 178 5.33 13.40 -7.88
CA ILE A 178 5.75 14.51 -8.74
C ILE A 178 6.77 15.39 -8.02
N ALA A 179 6.55 15.70 -6.73
CA ALA A 179 7.51 16.45 -5.93
C ALA A 179 8.86 15.71 -5.79
N LEU A 180 8.86 14.40 -5.55
CA LEU A 180 10.07 13.58 -5.52
C LEU A 180 10.83 13.63 -6.85
N TRP A 181 10.09 13.51 -7.96
CA TRP A 181 10.68 13.57 -9.29
C TRP A 181 11.27 14.95 -9.62
N LEU A 182 10.55 16.03 -9.33
CA LEU A 182 11.01 17.40 -9.57
C LEU A 182 12.28 17.75 -8.76
N ASN A 183 12.42 17.18 -7.56
CA ASN A 183 13.60 17.36 -6.72
C ASN A 183 14.75 16.40 -7.07
N GLY A 184 14.60 15.54 -8.09
CA GLY A 184 15.63 14.57 -8.49
C GLY A 184 15.91 13.52 -7.42
N CYS A 185 14.95 13.22 -6.55
CA CYS A 185 15.14 12.30 -5.44
C CYS A 185 15.26 10.86 -5.96
N SER A 186 16.42 10.24 -5.73
CA SER A 186 16.59 8.81 -5.92
C SER A 186 16.21 8.07 -4.64
N HIS A 187 15.41 7.01 -4.80
CA HIS A 187 15.21 5.98 -3.77
C HIS A 187 16.46 5.11 -3.57
#